data_AF-A0A255DMU2-F1
#
_entry.id   AF-A0A255DMU2-F1
#
_cell.length_a   1.000
_cell.length_b   1.000
_cell.length_c   1.000
_cell.angle_alpha   90.00
_cell.angle_beta   90.00
_cell.angle_gamma   90.00
#
_symmetry.space_group_name_H-M   'P 1'
#
loop_
_entity.id
_entity.type
_entity.pdbx_description
1 polymer ?
#
loop_
_entity_poly.entity_id
_entity_poly.type
_entity_poly.pdbx_seq_one_letter_code
_entity_poly.pdbx_strand_id
1 'polypeptide(L)'
;MPVRYWPLGAGRIITSPFGPRDGGFHAGTDFGRAGGSAGMTVYAVQAGTVIYAGAAQGYGGPDPAGWLVIDSNDAEGGGCLEYGHIVRRPEIRVGTHVEAGQPIAQINPNSATNGGVAPHLHLSDMPGAYVPNAKQDPMPRLAGALEPESNSTPTQTEVPMSDPTWLPDVLRAAGLQCDIYPGAFDRGHGDFGEIWGVVCHHTGSFGETPRGIAEHPTLGLASQLYLSPDGKFTLCGVGIAWHAGAGSYPGLPDNNANFRTIGIEGANDGGGTPGKPHHQPWSNVQYDAYVAGVGAILKHLGQPASHSIDHKEWAGAAQGKWDRGGIDPNLFRNDVTAWSGGTLPPPPATPVLVPGVPVEYANFGVIRRGDKGIRVVSLQTRLKRNYSKLVVDGDFGPDTEAKVRDYQSLHPPLVVDGQVGPATAAMLKLIG
;
A
#
# COMPACT_ATOMS: atom_id res chain seq x y z
N MET A 1 5.85 -16.28 35.33
CA MET A 1 6.92 -15.28 35.15
C MET A 1 6.49 -14.39 34.00
N PRO A 2 6.55 -13.06 34.14
CA PRO A 2 6.21 -12.14 33.06
C PRO A 2 7.11 -12.40 31.85
N VAL A 3 6.55 -12.34 30.65
CA VAL A 3 7.31 -12.51 29.41
C VAL A 3 8.21 -11.30 29.22
N ARG A 4 9.47 -11.54 28.85
CA ARG A 4 10.44 -10.49 28.58
C ARG A 4 11.14 -10.71 27.27
N TYR A 5 11.52 -9.61 26.63
CA TYR A 5 12.26 -9.60 25.39
C TYR A 5 13.54 -8.77 25.52
N TRP A 6 14.54 -9.11 24.72
CA TRP A 6 15.68 -8.22 24.54
C TRP A 6 15.23 -6.92 23.88
N PRO A 7 15.82 -5.77 24.26
CA PRO A 7 15.39 -4.46 23.76
C PRO A 7 15.82 -4.21 22.31
N LEU A 8 16.73 -5.04 21.77
CA LEU A 8 17.17 -5.04 20.37
C LEU A 8 17.17 -6.49 19.83
N GLY A 9 17.04 -6.62 18.51
CA GLY A 9 17.14 -7.88 17.77
C GLY A 9 18.46 -8.64 17.93
N ALA A 10 18.53 -9.79 17.25
CA ALA A 10 19.68 -10.69 17.34
C ALA A 10 20.96 -10.06 16.77
N GLY A 11 22.13 -10.47 17.29
CA GLY A 11 23.41 -9.89 16.88
C GLY A 11 23.72 -8.52 17.51
N ARG A 12 22.91 -8.08 18.47
CA ARG A 12 23.22 -6.96 19.37
C ARG A 12 24.52 -7.21 20.14
N ILE A 13 25.21 -6.12 20.47
CA ILE A 13 26.37 -6.11 21.35
C ILE A 13 26.13 -5.12 22.48
N ILE A 14 26.75 -5.37 23.63
CA ILE A 14 26.87 -4.37 24.70
C ILE A 14 28.03 -3.45 24.31
N THR A 15 27.74 -2.17 24.08
CA THR A 15 28.75 -1.16 23.75
C THR A 15 29.31 -0.49 25.00
N SER A 16 28.51 -0.43 26.08
CA SER A 16 28.95 0.06 27.40
C SER A 16 28.10 -0.58 28.50
N PRO A 17 28.68 -1.35 29.44
CA PRO A 17 27.92 -1.99 30.52
C PRO A 17 27.50 -1.01 31.62
N PHE A 18 26.54 -1.42 32.46
CA PHE A 18 26.23 -0.74 33.72
C PHE A 18 27.44 -0.79 34.68
N GLY A 19 27.73 0.33 35.34
CA GLY A 19 28.75 0.39 36.39
C GLY A 19 29.78 1.52 36.24
N PRO A 20 30.88 1.46 37.00
CA PRO A 20 31.93 2.48 36.96
C PRO A 20 32.63 2.55 35.58
N ARG A 21 32.92 3.78 35.12
CA ARG A 21 33.71 4.08 33.91
C ARG A 21 34.64 5.26 34.14
N ASP A 22 35.59 5.45 33.24
CA ASP A 22 36.38 6.69 33.23
C ASP A 22 35.44 7.90 33.08
N GLY A 23 35.51 8.82 34.05
CA GLY A 23 34.66 10.02 34.09
C GLY A 23 33.31 9.87 34.78
N GLY A 24 32.98 8.72 35.39
CA GLY A 24 31.82 8.62 36.29
C GLY A 24 31.17 7.24 36.37
N PHE A 25 29.89 7.22 36.70
CA PHE A 25 29.08 6.00 36.75
C PHE A 25 28.12 5.95 35.56
N HIS A 26 27.99 4.78 34.94
CA HIS A 26 27.05 4.53 33.85
C HIS A 26 25.78 3.88 34.40
N ALA A 27 24.71 4.67 34.52
CA ALA A 27 23.44 4.27 35.15
C ALA A 27 22.48 3.55 34.18
N GLY A 28 23.02 2.69 33.32
CA GLY A 28 22.27 1.84 32.39
C GLY A 28 23.23 0.98 31.60
N THR A 29 22.71 0.25 30.62
CA THR A 29 23.52 -0.53 29.68
C THR A 29 23.26 -0.03 28.27
N ASP A 30 24.32 0.23 27.52
CA ASP A 30 24.26 0.65 26.13
C ASP A 30 24.34 -0.56 25.21
N PHE A 31 23.42 -0.62 24.26
CA PHE A 31 23.33 -1.65 23.24
C PHE A 31 23.49 -1.07 21.84
N GLY A 32 24.17 -1.82 20.97
CA GLY A 32 24.35 -1.46 19.57
C GLY A 32 24.59 -2.68 18.70
N ARG A 33 25.20 -2.47 17.53
CA ARG A 33 25.57 -3.54 16.60
C ARG A 33 26.87 -3.22 15.88
N ALA A 34 27.63 -4.27 15.53
CA ALA A 34 28.77 -4.14 14.64
C ALA A 34 28.32 -3.59 13.27
N GLY A 35 29.01 -2.57 12.75
CA GLY A 35 28.62 -1.88 11.53
C GLY A 35 27.68 -0.68 11.73
N GLY A 36 27.22 -0.42 12.95
CA GLY A 36 26.36 0.70 13.31
C GLY A 36 24.95 0.28 13.69
N SER A 37 24.30 1.09 14.54
CA SER A 37 22.98 0.80 15.12
C SER A 37 21.93 1.89 14.87
N ALA A 38 22.24 2.86 14.02
CA ALA A 38 21.31 3.92 13.62
C ALA A 38 20.03 3.34 13.01
N GLY A 39 18.85 3.77 13.48
CA GLY A 39 17.56 3.32 12.96
C GLY A 39 17.13 1.91 13.38
N MET A 40 17.94 1.18 14.16
CA MET A 40 17.54 -0.15 14.64
C MET A 40 16.30 -0.07 15.52
N THR A 41 15.37 -1.01 15.33
CA THR A 41 14.15 -1.14 16.13
C THR A 41 14.48 -1.41 17.60
N VAL A 42 13.79 -0.69 18.47
CA VAL A 42 13.81 -0.86 19.93
C VAL A 42 12.48 -1.47 20.37
N TYR A 43 12.57 -2.54 21.14
CA TYR A 43 11.43 -3.33 21.61
C TYR A 43 11.19 -3.12 23.11
N ALA A 44 9.92 -3.13 23.52
CA ALA A 44 9.55 -3.13 24.92
C ALA A 44 10.06 -4.41 25.59
N VAL A 45 10.92 -4.27 26.60
CA VAL A 45 11.47 -5.41 27.35
C VAL A 45 10.36 -6.18 28.05
N GLN A 46 9.31 -5.51 28.54
CA GLN A 46 8.13 -6.13 29.15
C GLN A 46 6.91 -5.23 28.92
N ALA A 47 5.70 -5.78 29.11
CA ALA A 47 4.45 -5.04 28.94
C ALA A 47 4.32 -3.93 29.99
N GLY A 48 3.62 -2.85 29.67
CA GLY A 48 3.39 -1.75 30.63
C GLY A 48 2.84 -0.49 29.99
N THR A 49 2.63 0.53 30.82
CA THR A 49 2.11 1.83 30.38
C THR A 49 3.24 2.83 30.22
N VAL A 50 3.25 3.56 29.11
CA VAL A 50 4.16 4.67 28.88
C VAL A 50 3.80 5.83 29.82
N ILE A 51 4.73 6.20 30.68
CA ILE A 51 4.54 7.27 31.68
C ILE A 51 5.34 8.54 31.37
N TYR A 52 6.42 8.44 30.59
CA TYR A 52 7.16 9.59 30.06
C TYR A 52 7.61 9.34 28.63
N ALA A 53 7.73 10.41 27.85
CA ALA A 53 8.24 10.35 26.50
C ALA A 53 8.69 11.72 25.98
N GLY A 54 9.54 11.71 24.95
CA GLY A 54 9.95 12.91 24.21
C GLY A 54 11.34 13.41 24.61
N ALA A 55 11.55 14.72 24.56
CA ALA A 55 12.86 15.29 24.86
C ALA A 55 13.22 15.14 26.36
N ALA A 56 14.46 14.75 26.65
CA ALA A 56 14.95 14.61 28.01
C ALA A 56 16.44 14.97 28.11
N GLN A 57 16.81 15.58 29.25
CA GLN A 57 18.19 15.91 29.54
C GLN A 57 19.05 14.64 29.53
N GLY A 58 20.11 14.66 28.74
CA GLY A 58 21.01 13.52 28.58
C GLY A 58 20.58 12.52 27.51
N TYR A 59 19.35 12.57 26.98
CA TYR A 59 18.89 11.63 25.94
C TYR A 59 18.60 12.27 24.58
N GLY A 60 18.45 13.59 24.53
CA GLY A 60 18.25 14.35 23.30
C GLY A 60 16.80 14.82 23.12
N GLY A 61 16.45 15.14 21.87
CA GLY A 61 15.18 15.76 21.49
C GLY A 61 15.34 16.60 20.22
N PRO A 62 14.27 17.31 19.78
CA PRO A 62 12.93 17.40 20.38
C PRO A 62 12.07 16.15 20.15
N ASP A 63 10.89 16.08 20.78
CA ASP A 63 9.88 15.03 20.52
C ASP A 63 9.64 14.88 19.00
N PRO A 64 9.55 13.64 18.46
CA PRO A 64 9.47 12.35 19.15
C PRO A 64 10.82 11.74 19.59
N ALA A 65 11.93 12.47 19.47
CA ALA A 65 13.24 12.01 19.90
C ALA A 65 13.51 12.29 21.39
N GLY A 66 14.40 11.47 21.97
CA GLY A 66 14.87 11.58 23.35
C GLY A 66 14.72 10.24 24.06
N TRP A 67 13.67 10.09 24.85
CA TRP A 67 13.44 8.89 25.67
C TRP A 67 11.98 8.41 25.72
N LEU A 68 11.80 7.23 26.29
CA LEU A 68 10.53 6.62 26.66
C LEU A 68 10.69 5.93 28.03
N VAL A 69 9.71 6.05 28.92
CA VAL A 69 9.67 5.31 30.19
C VAL A 69 8.38 4.49 30.23
N ILE A 70 8.53 3.18 30.44
CA ILE A 70 7.42 2.23 30.55
C ILE A 70 7.36 1.72 31.99
N ASP A 71 6.19 1.85 32.62
CA ASP A 71 5.89 1.35 33.96
C ASP A 71 5.01 0.10 33.86
N SER A 72 5.45 -0.98 34.49
CA SER A 72 4.77 -2.27 34.49
C SER A 72 4.12 -2.53 35.82
N ASN A 73 2.86 -2.96 35.82
CA ASN A 73 2.22 -3.41 37.06
C ASN A 73 2.77 -4.77 37.52
N ASP A 74 2.38 -5.23 38.70
CA ASP A 74 2.86 -6.50 39.29
C ASP A 74 2.58 -7.72 38.39
N ALA A 75 1.44 -7.74 37.68
CA ALA A 75 1.09 -8.83 36.77
C ALA A 75 1.98 -8.84 35.52
N GLU A 76 2.49 -7.67 35.12
CA GLU A 76 3.40 -7.45 33.98
C GLU A 76 4.88 -7.55 34.39
N GLY A 77 5.17 -7.72 35.67
CA GLY A 77 6.51 -7.96 36.19
C GLY A 77 7.12 -6.85 37.04
N GLY A 78 6.37 -5.77 37.27
CA GLY A 78 6.75 -4.68 38.16
C GLY A 78 7.95 -3.86 37.68
N GLY A 79 8.01 -2.60 38.10
CA GLY A 79 9.15 -1.74 37.84
C GLY A 79 9.03 -0.92 36.55
N CYS A 80 9.99 -0.02 36.40
CA CYS A 80 10.08 0.88 35.27
C CYS A 80 11.32 0.61 34.44
N LEU A 81 11.17 0.65 33.12
CA LEU A 81 12.26 0.60 32.16
C LEU A 81 12.32 1.88 31.36
N GLU A 82 13.52 2.44 31.25
CA GLU A 82 13.81 3.69 30.56
C GLU A 82 14.66 3.41 29.33
N TYR A 83 14.22 3.92 28.19
CA TYR A 83 14.83 3.74 26.87
C TYR A 83 15.28 5.10 26.35
N GLY A 84 16.58 5.28 26.17
CA GLY A 84 17.20 6.55 25.80
C GLY A 84 17.86 6.52 24.42
N HIS A 85 18.05 7.71 23.84
CA HIS A 85 18.62 7.92 22.50
C HIS A 85 17.78 7.32 21.37
N ILE A 86 16.47 7.46 21.51
CA ILE A 86 15.51 6.88 20.58
C ILE A 86 14.68 7.94 19.87
N VAL A 87 14.10 7.58 18.73
CA VAL A 87 12.94 8.23 18.12
C VAL A 87 11.74 7.33 18.33
N ARG A 88 10.81 7.76 19.17
CA ARG A 88 9.61 7.01 19.53
C ARG A 88 8.68 6.86 18.32
N ARG A 89 8.02 5.71 18.19
CA ARG A 89 7.01 5.49 17.14
C ARG A 89 5.78 6.42 17.35
N PRO A 90 5.14 6.92 16.29
CA PRO A 90 4.09 7.94 16.38
C PRO A 90 2.82 7.48 17.12
N GLU A 91 2.53 6.19 17.14
CA GLU A 91 1.39 5.59 17.86
C GLU A 91 1.63 5.49 19.37
N ILE A 92 2.88 5.53 19.81
CA ILE A 92 3.26 5.42 21.21
C ILE A 92 3.24 6.82 21.82
N ARG A 93 2.37 7.05 22.81
CA ARG A 93 2.24 8.30 23.55
C ARG A 93 2.18 8.03 25.05
N VAL A 94 2.36 9.06 25.87
CA VAL A 94 2.09 8.92 27.31
C VAL A 94 0.66 8.43 27.50
N GLY A 95 0.49 7.39 28.33
CA GLY A 95 -0.77 6.67 28.52
C GLY A 95 -0.99 5.49 27.57
N THR A 96 -0.16 5.30 26.53
CA THR A 96 -0.21 4.09 25.71
C THR A 96 0.26 2.91 26.53
N HIS A 97 -0.56 1.85 26.58
CA HIS A 97 -0.12 0.54 27.06
C HIS A 97 0.54 -0.23 25.92
N VAL A 98 1.66 -0.89 26.20
CA VAL A 98 2.44 -1.67 25.25
C VAL A 98 2.63 -3.10 25.73
N GLU A 99 2.74 -4.02 24.79
CA GLU A 99 2.99 -5.44 25.05
C GLU A 99 4.49 -5.75 25.13
N ALA A 100 4.86 -6.81 25.86
CA ALA A 100 6.23 -7.29 25.91
C ALA A 100 6.68 -7.72 24.50
N GLY A 101 7.83 -7.21 24.04
CA GLY A 101 8.35 -7.45 22.68
C GLY A 101 7.71 -6.57 21.60
N GLN A 102 6.84 -5.62 21.95
CA GLN A 102 6.29 -4.66 20.99
C GLN A 102 7.38 -3.67 20.53
N PRO A 103 7.50 -3.37 19.22
CA PRO A 103 8.30 -2.24 18.75
C PRO A 103 7.78 -0.91 19.31
N ILE A 104 8.65 -0.18 20.00
CA ILE A 104 8.27 1.07 20.69
C ILE A 104 9.00 2.30 20.15
N ALA A 105 10.17 2.10 19.55
CA ALA A 105 11.00 3.18 19.00
C ALA A 105 12.04 2.65 18.01
N GLN A 106 12.85 3.56 17.46
CA GLN A 106 14.11 3.24 16.78
C GLN A 106 15.25 3.97 17.46
N ILE A 107 16.48 3.44 17.37
CA ILE A 107 17.70 4.16 17.79
C ILE A 107 17.83 5.41 16.93
N ASN A 108 17.97 6.57 17.57
CA ASN A 108 18.05 7.85 16.90
C ASN A 108 19.34 7.93 16.05
N PRO A 109 19.25 8.08 14.72
CA PRO A 109 20.43 8.14 13.85
C PRO A 109 21.27 9.41 14.06
N ASN A 110 20.70 10.45 14.67
CA ASN A 110 21.36 11.73 14.86
C ASN A 110 22.27 11.73 16.10
N SER A 111 23.56 11.48 15.92
CA SER A 111 24.55 11.50 17.02
C SER A 111 24.69 12.89 17.68
N ALA A 112 24.29 13.98 17.02
CA ALA A 112 24.33 15.32 17.61
C ALA A 112 23.38 15.46 18.82
N THR A 113 22.33 14.63 18.91
CA THR A 113 21.42 14.64 20.07
C THR A 113 21.93 13.79 21.24
N ASN A 114 23.07 13.11 21.07
CA ASN A 114 23.72 12.29 22.09
C ASN A 114 25.23 12.58 22.20
N GLY A 115 25.60 13.85 22.29
CA GLY A 115 26.98 14.26 22.55
C GLY A 115 28.00 13.80 21.49
N GLY A 116 27.57 13.45 20.27
CA GLY A 116 28.42 12.95 19.20
C GLY A 116 28.79 11.48 19.30
N VAL A 117 28.23 10.73 20.25
CA VAL A 117 28.46 9.28 20.38
C VAL A 117 27.74 8.54 19.25
N ALA A 118 28.33 7.45 18.75
CA ALA A 118 27.72 6.61 17.73
C ALA A 118 26.32 6.16 18.17
N PRO A 119 25.30 6.18 17.28
CA PRO A 119 23.92 5.82 17.63
C PRO A 119 23.83 4.47 18.35
N HIS A 120 23.24 4.45 19.54
CA HIS A 120 23.05 3.27 20.39
C HIS A 120 21.75 3.43 21.19
N LEU A 121 21.27 2.34 21.79
CA LEU A 121 20.19 2.36 22.77
C LEU A 121 20.79 2.41 24.17
N HIS A 122 20.34 3.34 25.01
CA HIS A 122 20.59 3.30 26.46
C HIS A 122 19.38 2.68 27.16
N LEU A 123 19.57 1.65 27.98
CA LEU A 123 18.50 1.04 28.78
C LEU A 123 18.82 1.16 30.28
N SER A 124 17.88 1.68 31.07
CA SER A 124 17.95 1.65 32.54
C SER A 124 16.78 0.88 33.14
N ASP A 125 17.02 0.18 34.25
CA ASP A 125 16.00 -0.54 35.01
C ASP A 125 15.80 0.09 36.40
N MET A 126 14.55 0.17 36.86
CA MET A 126 14.16 0.59 38.20
C MET A 126 13.20 -0.45 38.82
N PRO A 127 13.47 -0.97 40.03
CA PRO A 127 12.82 -2.17 40.54
C PRO A 127 11.32 -2.05 40.87
N GLY A 128 10.82 -0.85 41.15
CA GLY A 128 9.44 -0.65 41.63
C GLY A 128 8.62 0.34 40.80
N ALA A 129 9.03 1.61 40.80
CA ALA A 129 8.40 2.68 40.03
C ALA A 129 9.48 3.59 39.46
N TYR A 130 9.08 4.63 38.73
CA TYR A 130 10.01 5.59 38.17
C TYR A 130 10.72 6.40 39.27
N VAL A 131 11.95 5.99 39.58
CA VAL A 131 12.83 6.60 40.58
C VAL A 131 14.22 6.72 39.96
N PRO A 132 14.54 7.83 39.26
CA PRO A 132 15.75 7.95 38.42
C PRO A 132 17.08 7.81 39.18
N ASN A 133 17.07 8.00 40.50
CA ASN A 133 18.24 7.82 41.36
C ASN A 133 18.40 6.38 41.89
N ALA A 134 17.45 5.48 41.60
CA ALA A 134 17.45 4.09 42.03
C ALA A 134 17.62 3.11 40.85
N LYS A 135 18.29 3.57 39.78
CA LYS A 135 18.59 2.76 38.61
C LYS A 135 19.53 1.62 38.99
N GLN A 136 19.24 0.43 38.50
CA GLN A 136 20.04 -0.78 38.67
C GLN A 136 20.45 -1.35 37.30
N ASP A 137 21.36 -2.33 37.33
CA ASP A 137 21.75 -3.06 36.15
C ASP A 137 20.51 -3.68 35.48
N PRO A 138 20.23 -3.39 34.19
CA PRO A 138 19.12 -4.02 33.48
C PRO A 138 19.40 -5.48 33.10
N MET A 139 20.64 -5.96 33.16
CA MET A 139 20.98 -7.33 32.72
C MET A 139 20.25 -8.43 33.52
N PRO A 140 20.10 -8.34 34.86
CA PRO A 140 19.21 -9.23 35.62
C PRO A 140 17.75 -9.20 35.16
N ARG A 141 17.22 -8.04 34.75
CA ARG A 141 15.86 -7.92 34.18
C ARG A 141 15.74 -8.72 32.90
N LEU A 142 16.80 -8.71 32.08
CA LEU A 142 16.89 -9.39 30.79
C LEU A 142 17.27 -10.87 30.88
N ALA A 143 17.50 -11.40 32.08
CA ALA A 143 17.82 -12.82 32.27
C ALA A 143 16.66 -13.71 31.76
N GLY A 144 16.97 -14.56 30.78
CA GLY A 144 15.96 -15.43 30.14
C GLY A 144 15.01 -14.70 29.19
N ALA A 145 15.29 -13.44 28.83
CA ALA A 145 14.52 -12.72 27.84
C ALA A 145 14.60 -13.41 26.47
N LEU A 146 13.45 -13.45 25.80
CA LEU A 146 13.31 -13.99 24.45
C LEU A 146 13.94 -13.02 23.44
N GLU A 147 14.43 -13.57 22.34
CA GLU A 147 14.77 -12.73 21.18
C GLU A 147 13.47 -12.19 20.58
N PRO A 148 13.37 -10.88 20.30
CA PRO A 148 12.20 -10.33 19.62
C PRO A 148 12.05 -10.86 18.19
N GLU A 149 13.05 -11.56 17.65
CA GLU A 149 13.11 -12.02 16.26
C GLU A 149 13.27 -13.56 16.07
N SER A 150 13.26 -14.41 17.12
CA SER A 150 13.66 -15.84 17.00
C SER A 150 12.56 -16.92 17.04
N ASN A 151 11.27 -16.60 16.84
CA ASN A 151 10.21 -17.62 16.82
C ASN A 151 9.57 -17.80 15.44
N SER A 152 9.77 -18.98 14.86
CA SER A 152 8.97 -19.55 13.76
C SER A 152 8.38 -20.88 14.28
N THR A 153 7.08 -21.18 14.46
CA THR A 153 5.76 -20.58 14.18
C THR A 153 4.76 -21.40 15.04
N PRO A 154 3.74 -20.82 15.70
CA PRO A 154 2.42 -20.76 15.07
C PRO A 154 2.12 -19.30 14.73
N THR A 155 1.59 -19.09 13.53
CA THR A 155 1.59 -17.85 12.75
C THR A 155 1.27 -16.61 13.58
N GLN A 156 2.22 -15.67 13.68
CA GLN A 156 2.09 -14.20 13.90
C GLN A 156 3.50 -13.60 14.09
N THR A 157 4.27 -13.45 13.01
CA THR A 157 4.42 -12.27 12.12
C THR A 157 5.51 -11.32 12.62
N GLU A 158 6.60 -11.23 11.86
CA GLU A 158 7.33 -9.96 11.64
C GLU A 158 6.33 -8.81 11.78
N VAL A 159 6.64 -7.67 12.41
CA VAL A 159 5.94 -6.47 11.93
C VAL A 159 6.43 -6.38 10.50
N PRO A 160 5.61 -6.74 9.50
CA PRO A 160 6.07 -6.67 8.13
C PRO A 160 6.39 -5.18 7.93
N MET A 161 7.17 -4.84 6.92
CA MET A 161 6.79 -3.59 6.26
C MET A 161 5.31 -3.78 5.90
N SER A 162 4.41 -3.18 6.67
CA SER A 162 2.97 -3.31 6.47
C SER A 162 2.59 -2.69 5.15
N ASP A 163 3.46 -1.82 4.65
CA ASP A 163 3.54 -1.47 3.25
C ASP A 163 3.47 -2.72 2.39
N PRO A 164 2.51 -2.81 1.46
CA PRO A 164 2.20 -4.01 0.76
C PRO A 164 3.18 -4.21 -0.41
N THR A 165 4.47 -4.33 -0.05
CA THR A 165 5.61 -4.65 -0.92
C THR A 165 5.43 -5.99 -1.63
N TRP A 166 4.58 -6.86 -1.07
CA TRP A 166 4.13 -8.13 -1.63
C TRP A 166 3.11 -8.00 -2.77
N LEU A 167 2.55 -6.82 -3.04
CA LEU A 167 1.51 -6.62 -4.06
C LEU A 167 1.87 -7.20 -5.44
N PRO A 168 3.06 -6.92 -6.01
CA PRO A 168 3.38 -7.44 -7.34
C PRO A 168 3.38 -8.96 -7.37
N ASP A 169 3.92 -9.60 -6.33
CA ASP A 169 4.05 -11.06 -6.29
C ASP A 169 2.70 -11.73 -6.05
N VAL A 170 1.84 -11.16 -5.19
CA VAL A 170 0.47 -11.63 -4.98
C VAL A 170 -0.36 -11.53 -6.26
N LEU A 171 -0.26 -10.40 -6.98
CA LEU A 171 -0.97 -10.22 -8.25
C LEU A 171 -0.45 -11.19 -9.32
N ARG A 172 0.87 -11.36 -9.45
CA ARG A 172 1.47 -12.29 -10.41
C ARG A 172 1.13 -13.75 -10.10
N ALA A 173 1.11 -14.14 -8.82
CA ALA A 173 0.69 -15.47 -8.40
C ALA A 173 -0.78 -15.78 -8.73
N ALA A 174 -1.62 -14.75 -8.83
CA ALA A 174 -2.99 -14.84 -9.30
C ALA A 174 -3.14 -14.89 -10.84
N GLY A 175 -2.02 -14.92 -11.58
CA GLY A 175 -2.00 -14.93 -13.04
C GLY A 175 -2.12 -13.54 -13.68
N LEU A 176 -2.00 -12.46 -12.90
CA LEU A 176 -2.12 -11.09 -13.40
C LEU A 176 -0.75 -10.53 -13.82
N GLN A 177 -0.78 -9.56 -14.72
CA GLN A 177 0.38 -8.73 -15.00
C GLN A 177 0.46 -7.60 -13.97
N CYS A 178 1.64 -7.40 -13.39
CA CYS A 178 1.90 -6.28 -12.50
C CYS A 178 3.29 -5.70 -12.79
N ASP A 179 3.32 -4.52 -13.39
CA ASP A 179 4.54 -3.72 -13.56
C ASP A 179 4.85 -2.94 -12.28
N ILE A 180 6.09 -2.49 -12.15
CA ILE A 180 6.53 -1.67 -11.01
C ILE A 180 6.95 -0.32 -11.55
N TYR A 181 6.22 0.74 -11.17
CA TYR A 181 6.60 2.10 -11.54
C TYR A 181 7.91 2.48 -10.84
N PRO A 182 8.84 3.19 -11.50
CA PRO A 182 10.14 3.54 -10.89
C PRO A 182 10.00 4.19 -9.51
N GLY A 183 10.74 3.70 -8.53
CA GLY A 183 10.72 4.17 -7.15
C GLY A 183 9.48 3.81 -6.34
N ALA A 184 8.62 2.88 -6.81
CA ALA A 184 7.39 2.54 -6.11
C ALA A 184 7.61 2.00 -4.68
N PHE A 185 8.69 1.25 -4.44
CA PHE A 185 9.00 0.72 -3.11
C PHE A 185 9.43 1.78 -2.09
N ASP A 186 9.82 2.97 -2.56
CA ASP A 186 10.22 4.09 -1.72
C ASP A 186 9.15 5.21 -1.69
N ARG A 187 7.97 4.94 -2.29
CA ARG A 187 6.94 5.96 -2.54
C ARG A 187 5.71 5.76 -1.67
N GLY A 188 5.35 6.83 -0.96
CA GLY A 188 4.13 6.98 -0.19
C GLY A 188 4.25 8.12 0.83
N HIS A 189 3.24 8.29 1.67
CA HIS A 189 3.17 9.36 2.69
C HIS A 189 3.38 8.83 4.11
N GLY A 190 4.19 7.79 4.23
CA GLY A 190 4.41 7.02 5.45
C GLY A 190 3.99 5.56 5.26
N ASP A 191 4.28 4.77 6.28
CA ASP A 191 4.09 3.33 6.22
C ASP A 191 2.69 2.95 6.71
N PHE A 192 2.10 1.90 6.13
CA PHE A 192 0.89 1.29 6.64
C PHE A 192 1.09 0.75 8.05
N GLY A 193 -0.02 0.60 8.78
CA GLY A 193 -0.11 -0.32 9.92
C GLY A 193 -0.87 -1.58 9.48
N GLU A 194 -1.91 -1.96 10.23
CA GLU A 194 -2.83 -3.00 9.76
C GLU A 194 -3.59 -2.54 8.50
N ILE A 195 -3.41 -3.28 7.39
CA ILE A 195 -4.23 -3.13 6.18
C ILE A 195 -5.55 -3.87 6.39
N TRP A 196 -6.62 -3.10 6.57
CA TRP A 196 -7.99 -3.58 6.68
C TRP A 196 -8.48 -4.23 5.38
N GLY A 197 -8.15 -3.66 4.22
CA GLY A 197 -8.67 -4.13 2.94
C GLY A 197 -8.39 -3.18 1.78
N VAL A 198 -9.32 -3.12 0.83
CA VAL A 198 -9.19 -2.38 -0.44
C VAL A 198 -10.30 -1.35 -0.59
N VAL A 199 -9.94 -0.14 -1.01
CA VAL A 199 -10.90 0.83 -1.56
C VAL A 199 -10.71 0.87 -3.07
N CYS A 200 -11.79 0.52 -3.77
CA CYS A 200 -11.81 0.41 -5.21
C CYS A 200 -12.28 1.73 -5.84
N HIS A 201 -11.52 2.22 -6.82
CA HIS A 201 -11.75 3.50 -7.51
C HIS A 201 -11.82 3.33 -9.03
N HIS A 202 -12.24 4.41 -9.68
CA HIS A 202 -11.98 4.67 -11.08
C HIS A 202 -11.42 6.08 -11.22
N THR A 203 -10.60 6.29 -12.24
CA THR A 203 -9.90 7.56 -12.45
C THR A 203 -10.80 8.67 -13.01
N GLY A 204 -12.03 8.34 -13.41
CA GLY A 204 -12.92 9.24 -14.17
C GLY A 204 -12.45 9.50 -15.60
N SER A 205 -11.45 8.76 -16.09
CA SER A 205 -10.83 8.94 -17.41
C SER A 205 -10.18 7.65 -17.93
N PHE A 206 -10.41 7.32 -19.19
CA PHE A 206 -9.68 6.23 -19.86
C PHE A 206 -8.19 6.53 -20.09
N GLY A 207 -7.80 7.81 -20.09
CA GLY A 207 -6.44 8.26 -20.43
C GLY A 207 -5.50 8.46 -19.23
N GLU A 208 -5.91 8.08 -18.03
CA GLU A 208 -5.03 8.16 -16.86
C GLU A 208 -3.88 7.15 -16.99
N THR A 209 -2.72 7.50 -16.43
CA THR A 209 -1.47 6.74 -16.53
C THR A 209 -0.92 6.39 -15.14
N PRO A 210 -0.07 5.35 -15.02
CA PRO A 210 0.62 5.07 -13.77
C PRO A 210 1.38 6.27 -13.20
N ARG A 211 1.93 7.14 -14.06
CA ARG A 211 2.61 8.37 -13.64
C ARG A 211 1.66 9.34 -12.95
N GLY A 212 0.46 9.55 -13.50
CA GLY A 212 -0.53 10.46 -12.91
C GLY A 212 -1.01 9.97 -11.54
N ILE A 213 -0.95 8.67 -11.29
CA ILE A 213 -1.22 8.06 -9.98
C ILE A 213 -0.01 8.13 -9.04
N ALA A 214 1.19 7.80 -9.51
CA ALA A 214 2.40 7.77 -8.68
C ALA A 214 2.93 9.17 -8.33
N GLU A 215 2.79 10.14 -9.23
CA GLU A 215 3.36 11.49 -9.11
C GLU A 215 2.26 12.55 -9.25
N HIS A 216 1.07 12.29 -8.68
CA HIS A 216 -0.05 13.22 -8.78
C HIS A 216 0.37 14.60 -8.26
N PRO A 217 0.19 15.68 -9.03
CA PRO A 217 0.82 16.98 -8.76
C PRO A 217 0.40 17.59 -7.42
N THR A 218 -0.78 17.24 -6.93
CA THR A 218 -1.32 17.74 -5.64
C THR A 218 -1.25 16.70 -4.53
N LEU A 219 -1.28 15.42 -4.89
CA LEU A 219 -1.48 14.33 -3.92
C LEU A 219 -0.21 13.50 -3.71
N GLY A 220 0.85 13.69 -4.50
CA GLY A 220 1.95 12.72 -4.52
C GLY A 220 1.43 11.36 -4.96
N LEU A 221 1.65 10.32 -4.15
CA LEU A 221 1.02 9.02 -4.38
C LEU A 221 -0.50 9.10 -4.18
N ALA A 222 -1.25 9.04 -5.28
CA ALA A 222 -2.71 9.09 -5.27
C ALA A 222 -3.35 7.71 -4.99
N SER A 223 -2.69 6.61 -5.34
CA SER A 223 -3.15 5.24 -5.06
C SER A 223 -1.98 4.25 -5.17
N GLN A 224 -2.02 3.12 -4.45
CA GLN A 224 -0.96 2.11 -4.51
C GLN A 224 -0.92 1.40 -5.87
N LEU A 225 -2.10 1.08 -6.43
CA LEU A 225 -2.22 0.35 -7.69
C LEU A 225 -2.97 1.16 -8.74
N TYR A 226 -2.45 1.10 -9.95
CA TYR A 226 -3.15 1.48 -11.19
C TYR A 226 -3.57 0.21 -11.95
N LEU A 227 -4.77 0.19 -12.52
CA LEU A 227 -5.29 -0.88 -13.38
C LEU A 227 -5.68 -0.31 -14.75
N SER A 228 -4.92 -0.63 -15.80
CA SER A 228 -5.23 -0.17 -17.16
C SER A 228 -6.50 -0.79 -17.74
N PRO A 229 -7.05 -0.25 -18.85
CA PRO A 229 -8.26 -0.77 -19.55
C PRO A 229 -8.17 -2.22 -20.02
N ASP A 230 -6.99 -2.81 -19.84
CA ASP A 230 -6.53 -4.01 -20.46
C ASP A 230 -6.11 -5.11 -19.47
N GLY A 231 -6.42 -4.88 -18.19
CA GLY A 231 -6.20 -5.84 -17.12
C GLY A 231 -4.78 -5.86 -16.55
N LYS A 232 -3.87 -4.98 -16.98
CA LYS A 232 -2.54 -4.87 -16.38
C LYS A 232 -2.54 -3.98 -15.15
N PHE A 233 -1.98 -4.48 -14.06
CA PHE A 233 -1.68 -3.68 -12.88
C PHE A 233 -0.34 -2.97 -13.01
N THR A 234 -0.19 -1.83 -12.35
CA THR A 234 1.10 -1.20 -12.07
C THR A 234 1.14 -0.79 -10.61
N LEU A 235 2.17 -1.23 -9.89
CA LEU A 235 2.48 -0.74 -8.55
C LEU A 235 3.05 0.68 -8.67
N CYS A 236 2.30 1.66 -8.16
CA CYS A 236 2.67 3.07 -8.16
C CYS A 236 3.44 3.46 -6.90
N GLY A 237 3.09 2.87 -5.75
CA GLY A 237 3.74 3.09 -4.46
C GLY A 237 3.31 2.05 -3.43
N VAL A 238 4.12 1.83 -2.41
CA VAL A 238 3.84 0.88 -1.31
C VAL A 238 3.41 1.60 -0.03
N GLY A 239 3.81 2.85 0.19
CA GLY A 239 3.35 3.58 1.37
C GLY A 239 1.92 4.08 1.24
N ILE A 240 1.47 4.83 2.25
CA ILE A 240 0.14 5.43 2.31
C ILE A 240 -0.09 6.36 1.12
N ALA A 241 -1.26 6.21 0.48
CA ALA A 241 -1.69 7.01 -0.66
C ALA A 241 -2.92 7.85 -0.28
N TRP A 242 -3.06 9.02 -0.89
CA TRP A 242 -4.20 9.90 -0.65
C TRP A 242 -5.36 9.60 -1.61
N HIS A 243 -6.00 8.43 -1.45
CA HIS A 243 -7.06 7.95 -2.35
C HIS A 243 -8.49 8.10 -1.79
N ALA A 244 -8.71 7.88 -0.49
CA ALA A 244 -10.05 7.77 0.10
C ALA A 244 -10.61 9.10 0.64
N GLY A 245 -9.77 9.95 1.23
CA GLY A 245 -10.22 11.20 1.85
C GLY A 245 -11.30 11.01 2.93
N ALA A 246 -12.16 12.00 3.12
CA ALA A 246 -13.22 11.98 4.13
C ALA A 246 -14.33 10.95 3.84
N GLY A 247 -14.89 10.32 4.86
CA GLY A 247 -15.92 9.30 4.68
C GLY A 247 -16.04 8.40 5.91
N SER A 248 -16.92 7.41 5.82
CA SER A 248 -17.09 6.41 6.86
C SER A 248 -17.61 5.10 6.28
N TYR A 249 -17.20 4.00 6.89
CA TYR A 249 -17.70 2.66 6.57
C TYR A 249 -17.50 1.77 7.81
N PRO A 250 -18.44 0.87 8.14
CA PRO A 250 -18.30 -0.02 9.28
C PRO A 250 -16.97 -0.79 9.27
N GLY A 251 -16.20 -0.69 10.35
CA GLY A 251 -14.90 -1.35 10.49
C GLY A 251 -13.69 -0.50 10.07
N LEU A 252 -13.90 0.69 9.52
CA LEU A 252 -12.85 1.68 9.25
C LEU A 252 -13.00 2.91 10.15
N PRO A 253 -11.89 3.54 10.59
CA PRO A 253 -11.97 4.80 11.32
C PRO A 253 -12.41 5.93 10.39
N ASP A 254 -13.39 6.72 10.83
CA ASP A 254 -13.93 7.86 10.08
C ASP A 254 -12.82 8.77 9.55
N ASN A 255 -12.94 9.17 8.29
CA ASN A 255 -12.01 10.04 7.57
C ASN A 255 -10.57 9.55 7.49
N ASN A 256 -10.30 8.28 7.82
CA ASN A 256 -8.94 7.77 7.97
C ASN A 256 -8.65 6.48 7.18
N ALA A 257 -9.44 6.19 6.14
CA ALA A 257 -9.29 4.97 5.34
C ALA A 257 -7.93 4.88 4.61
N ASN A 258 -7.30 6.01 4.24
CA ASN A 258 -5.98 6.03 3.58
C ASN A 258 -4.90 5.23 4.32
N PHE A 259 -4.94 5.24 5.66
CA PHE A 259 -3.95 4.58 6.53
C PHE A 259 -4.21 3.08 6.72
N ARG A 260 -5.36 2.60 6.23
CA ARG A 260 -5.90 1.26 6.52
C ARG A 260 -6.23 0.49 5.26
N THR A 261 -6.16 1.09 4.08
CA THR A 261 -6.64 0.45 2.86
C THR A 261 -5.69 0.66 1.69
N ILE A 262 -5.63 -0.35 0.84
CA ILE A 262 -4.96 -0.27 -0.46
C ILE A 262 -5.95 0.37 -1.45
N GLY A 263 -5.52 1.42 -2.13
CA GLY A 263 -6.22 2.00 -3.26
C GLY A 263 -5.94 1.21 -4.54
N ILE A 264 -6.98 1.00 -5.35
CA ILE A 264 -6.85 0.56 -6.74
C ILE A 264 -7.57 1.55 -7.65
N GLU A 265 -6.83 2.18 -8.56
CA GLU A 265 -7.34 3.14 -9.53
C GLU A 265 -7.50 2.47 -10.89
N GLY A 266 -8.74 2.15 -11.27
CA GLY A 266 -9.05 1.64 -12.60
C GLY A 266 -9.15 2.76 -13.63
N ALA A 267 -8.32 2.72 -14.67
CA ALA A 267 -8.38 3.66 -15.80
C ALA A 267 -9.68 3.46 -16.59
N ASN A 268 -10.73 4.17 -16.16
CA ASN A 268 -12.08 4.06 -16.69
C ASN A 268 -12.84 5.34 -16.34
N ASP A 269 -13.88 5.68 -17.10
CA ASP A 269 -14.77 6.82 -16.83
C ASP A 269 -15.94 6.48 -15.89
N GLY A 270 -15.99 5.25 -15.38
CA GLY A 270 -17.03 4.78 -14.45
C GLY A 270 -18.38 4.55 -15.14
N GLY A 271 -18.43 4.67 -16.47
CA GLY A 271 -19.61 4.45 -17.28
C GLY A 271 -20.52 5.63 -17.50
N GLY A 272 -20.10 6.84 -17.14
CA GLY A 272 -20.89 8.05 -17.34
C GLY A 272 -22.15 8.06 -16.47
N THR A 273 -23.34 7.93 -17.08
CA THR A 273 -24.63 8.05 -16.38
C THR A 273 -25.03 6.76 -15.64
N PRO A 274 -25.59 6.85 -14.41
CA PRO A 274 -26.14 5.71 -13.67
C PRO A 274 -27.20 4.91 -14.44
N GLY A 275 -27.31 3.60 -14.16
CA GLY A 275 -28.35 2.72 -14.71
C GLY A 275 -27.91 1.76 -15.82
N LYS A 276 -26.61 1.74 -16.16
CA LYS A 276 -26.05 0.74 -17.07
C LYS A 276 -26.00 -0.65 -16.41
N PRO A 277 -26.01 -1.74 -17.20
CA PRO A 277 -25.78 -3.09 -16.67
C PRO A 277 -24.49 -3.15 -15.85
N HIS A 278 -24.48 -4.03 -14.85
CA HIS A 278 -23.31 -4.28 -14.01
C HIS A 278 -22.05 -4.38 -14.86
N HIS A 279 -21.00 -3.67 -14.45
CA HIS A 279 -19.68 -3.52 -15.05
C HIS A 279 -19.58 -2.83 -16.42
N GLN A 280 -20.66 -2.38 -17.05
CA GLN A 280 -20.51 -1.63 -18.31
C GLN A 280 -20.10 -0.18 -18.01
N PRO A 281 -19.02 0.37 -18.63
CA PRO A 281 -18.28 -0.06 -19.82
C PRO A 281 -16.90 -0.67 -19.52
N TRP A 282 -16.66 -1.17 -18.31
CA TRP A 282 -15.46 -1.93 -17.99
C TRP A 282 -15.42 -3.14 -18.92
N SER A 283 -14.31 -3.26 -19.67
CA SER A 283 -14.10 -4.44 -20.51
C SER A 283 -14.06 -5.68 -19.61
N ASN A 284 -14.47 -6.84 -20.12
CA ASN A 284 -14.34 -8.09 -19.34
C ASN A 284 -12.90 -8.29 -18.88
N VAL A 285 -11.90 -7.97 -19.71
CA VAL A 285 -10.49 -8.09 -19.35
C VAL A 285 -10.13 -7.19 -18.15
N GLN A 286 -10.56 -5.92 -18.15
CA GLN A 286 -10.32 -5.02 -17.03
C GLN A 286 -11.10 -5.46 -15.78
N TYR A 287 -12.36 -5.85 -15.95
CA TYR A 287 -13.23 -6.28 -14.86
C TYR A 287 -12.71 -7.57 -14.18
N ASP A 288 -12.42 -8.61 -14.97
CA ASP A 288 -11.94 -9.90 -14.49
C ASP A 288 -10.57 -9.73 -13.80
N ALA A 289 -9.70 -8.87 -14.33
CA ALA A 289 -8.44 -8.50 -13.68
C ALA A 289 -8.67 -7.78 -12.34
N TYR A 290 -9.66 -6.88 -12.27
CA TYR A 290 -10.02 -6.19 -11.03
C TYR A 290 -10.52 -7.20 -9.98
N VAL A 291 -11.45 -8.08 -10.35
CA VAL A 291 -11.98 -9.14 -9.49
C VAL A 291 -10.85 -10.03 -8.97
N ALA A 292 -9.98 -10.52 -9.84
CA ALA A 292 -8.87 -11.37 -9.46
C ALA A 292 -7.83 -10.64 -8.60
N GLY A 293 -7.54 -9.37 -8.91
CA GLY A 293 -6.58 -8.56 -8.16
C GLY A 293 -7.05 -8.31 -6.74
N VAL A 294 -8.31 -7.90 -6.57
CA VAL A 294 -8.92 -7.74 -5.24
C VAL A 294 -9.00 -9.07 -4.51
N GLY A 295 -9.43 -10.14 -5.17
CA GLY A 295 -9.47 -11.47 -4.58
C GLY A 295 -8.10 -11.95 -4.09
N ALA A 296 -7.04 -11.74 -4.88
CA ALA A 296 -5.68 -12.10 -4.52
C ALA A 296 -5.18 -11.33 -3.30
N ILE A 297 -5.43 -10.02 -3.27
CA ILE A 297 -5.06 -9.12 -2.16
C ILE A 297 -5.78 -9.53 -0.88
N LEU A 298 -7.11 -9.69 -0.93
CA LEU A 298 -7.89 -10.05 0.25
C LEU A 298 -7.55 -11.45 0.75
N LYS A 299 -7.32 -12.40 -0.15
CA LYS A 299 -6.83 -13.75 0.20
C LYS A 299 -5.47 -13.69 0.90
N HIS A 300 -4.55 -12.85 0.43
CA HIS A 300 -3.26 -12.64 1.08
C HIS A 300 -3.40 -12.02 2.47
N LEU A 301 -4.32 -11.06 2.63
CA LEU A 301 -4.63 -10.41 3.91
C LEU A 301 -5.44 -11.31 4.87
N GLY A 302 -5.95 -12.45 4.41
CA GLY A 302 -6.85 -13.31 5.18
C GLY A 302 -8.24 -12.69 5.40
N GLN A 303 -8.65 -11.75 4.55
CA GLN A 303 -9.89 -11.00 4.69
C GLN A 303 -11.00 -11.50 3.74
N PRO A 304 -12.28 -11.44 4.16
CA PRO A 304 -13.40 -11.76 3.28
C PRO A 304 -13.67 -10.64 2.26
N ALA A 305 -14.45 -10.94 1.22
CA ALA A 305 -14.81 -9.97 0.17
C ALA A 305 -15.48 -8.70 0.69
N SER A 306 -16.08 -8.70 1.89
CA SER A 306 -16.63 -7.50 2.54
C SER A 306 -15.58 -6.44 2.90
N HIS A 307 -14.29 -6.78 2.83
CA HIS A 307 -13.17 -5.83 2.99
C HIS A 307 -12.73 -5.18 1.67
N SER A 308 -13.54 -5.30 0.62
CA SER A 308 -13.46 -4.50 -0.59
C SER A 308 -14.69 -3.60 -0.67
N ILE A 309 -14.47 -2.29 -0.61
CA ILE A 309 -15.53 -1.29 -0.76
C ILE A 309 -15.25 -0.38 -1.95
N ASP A 310 -16.30 0.09 -2.58
CA ASP A 310 -16.19 1.16 -3.58
C ASP A 310 -16.09 2.53 -2.90
N HIS A 311 -15.43 3.51 -3.53
CA HIS A 311 -15.34 4.86 -2.95
C HIS A 311 -16.71 5.50 -2.67
N LYS A 312 -17.73 5.16 -3.45
CA LYS A 312 -19.14 5.57 -3.22
C LYS A 312 -19.73 5.00 -1.94
N GLU A 313 -19.31 3.82 -1.51
CA GLU A 313 -19.73 3.24 -0.22
C GLU A 313 -19.04 3.94 0.96
N TRP A 314 -17.82 4.44 0.77
CA TRP A 314 -17.06 5.20 1.77
C TRP A 314 -17.48 6.68 1.88
N ALA A 315 -17.55 7.38 0.74
CA ALA A 315 -17.67 8.83 0.66
C ALA A 315 -18.89 9.29 -0.15
N GLY A 316 -19.72 8.40 -0.68
CA GLY A 316 -20.88 8.78 -1.50
C GLY A 316 -21.87 9.66 -0.74
N ALA A 317 -22.22 9.30 0.49
CA ALA A 317 -23.12 10.10 1.32
C ALA A 317 -22.52 11.44 1.77
N ALA A 318 -21.20 11.50 1.99
CA ALA A 318 -20.51 12.68 2.52
C ALA A 318 -20.00 13.65 1.44
N GLN A 319 -19.70 13.15 0.24
CA GLN A 319 -19.02 13.90 -0.82
C GLN A 319 -19.65 13.72 -2.21
N GLY A 320 -20.71 12.92 -2.36
CA GLY A 320 -21.33 12.66 -3.65
C GLY A 320 -20.48 11.82 -4.60
N LYS A 321 -19.49 11.08 -4.07
CA LYS A 321 -18.63 10.18 -4.85
C LYS A 321 -19.44 9.07 -5.51
N TRP A 322 -19.16 8.82 -6.78
CA TRP A 322 -19.87 7.87 -7.65
C TRP A 322 -19.03 6.61 -7.92
N ASP A 323 -17.74 6.64 -7.62
CA ASP A 323 -16.76 5.60 -7.96
C ASP A 323 -17.09 4.27 -7.27
N ARG A 324 -17.08 3.11 -7.95
CA ARG A 324 -16.54 2.81 -9.30
C ARG A 324 -17.54 2.92 -10.46
N GLY A 325 -18.61 3.65 -10.24
CA GLY A 325 -19.67 3.85 -11.20
C GLY A 325 -20.45 2.60 -11.55
N GLY A 326 -20.45 2.17 -12.82
CA GLY A 326 -21.29 1.09 -13.36
C GLY A 326 -21.07 -0.31 -12.75
N ILE A 327 -20.11 -0.48 -11.85
CA ILE A 327 -19.93 -1.71 -11.08
C ILE A 327 -20.85 -1.68 -9.86
N ASP A 328 -21.71 -2.70 -9.74
CA ASP A 328 -22.46 -2.95 -8.52
C ASP A 328 -21.53 -3.60 -7.47
N PRO A 329 -21.35 -3.00 -6.28
CA PRO A 329 -20.39 -3.48 -5.29
C PRO A 329 -20.78 -4.83 -4.67
N ASN A 330 -22.08 -5.17 -4.59
CA ASN A 330 -22.52 -6.47 -4.10
C ASN A 330 -22.21 -7.57 -5.10
N LEU A 331 -22.50 -7.35 -6.38
CA LEU A 331 -22.17 -8.30 -7.43
C LEU A 331 -20.65 -8.46 -7.57
N PHE A 332 -19.90 -7.37 -7.48
CA PHE A 332 -18.43 -7.44 -7.49
C PHE A 332 -17.88 -8.30 -6.34
N ARG A 333 -18.38 -8.12 -5.11
CA ARG A 333 -17.96 -8.95 -3.98
C ARG A 333 -18.36 -10.42 -4.12
N ASN A 334 -19.48 -10.72 -4.78
CA ASN A 334 -19.86 -12.09 -5.11
C ASN A 334 -18.85 -12.71 -6.09
N ASP A 335 -18.45 -11.96 -7.11
CA ASP A 335 -17.45 -12.42 -8.09
C ASP A 335 -16.07 -12.58 -7.45
N VAL A 336 -15.65 -11.68 -6.56
CA VAL A 336 -14.42 -11.82 -5.76
C VAL A 336 -14.46 -13.10 -4.91
N THR A 337 -15.59 -13.38 -4.28
CA THR A 337 -15.78 -14.62 -3.50
C THR A 337 -15.70 -15.86 -4.39
N ALA A 338 -16.33 -15.82 -5.56
CA ALA A 338 -16.32 -16.91 -6.53
C ALA A 338 -14.91 -17.18 -7.09
N TRP A 339 -14.17 -16.14 -7.46
CA TRP A 339 -12.77 -16.25 -7.87
C TRP A 339 -11.90 -16.85 -6.76
N SER A 340 -12.07 -16.39 -5.52
CA SER A 340 -11.27 -16.86 -4.38
C SER A 340 -11.53 -18.33 -4.05
N GLY A 341 -12.76 -18.79 -4.27
CA GLY A 341 -13.18 -20.20 -4.17
C GLY A 341 -12.82 -21.05 -5.40
N GLY A 342 -12.21 -20.49 -6.43
CA GLY A 342 -11.82 -21.19 -7.66
C GLY A 342 -12.99 -21.53 -8.59
N THR A 343 -14.17 -20.93 -8.40
CA THR A 343 -15.34 -21.16 -9.25
C THR A 343 -15.36 -20.23 -10.47
N LEU A 344 -14.68 -19.07 -10.40
CA LEU A 344 -14.36 -18.27 -11.57
C LEU A 344 -12.92 -18.57 -12.04
N PRO A 345 -12.69 -18.71 -13.36
CA PRO A 345 -11.35 -18.90 -13.90
C PRO A 345 -10.49 -17.64 -13.67
N PRO A 346 -9.16 -17.78 -13.55
CA PRO A 346 -8.28 -16.62 -13.52
C PRO A 346 -8.39 -15.85 -14.85
N PRO A 347 -8.29 -14.51 -14.82
CA PRO A 347 -8.26 -13.71 -16.03
C PRO A 347 -7.09 -14.15 -16.92
N PRO A 348 -7.23 -14.04 -18.25
CA PRO A 348 -6.15 -14.43 -19.14
C PRO A 348 -4.89 -13.61 -18.85
N ALA A 349 -3.78 -14.31 -18.53
CA ALA A 349 -2.51 -13.72 -18.08
C ALA A 349 -1.76 -12.87 -19.13
N THR A 350 -2.38 -12.62 -20.29
CA THR A 350 -1.72 -12.00 -21.43
C THR A 350 -2.71 -11.17 -22.25
N PRO A 351 -2.38 -9.93 -22.67
CA PRO A 351 -2.82 -9.48 -23.99
C PRO A 351 -2.49 -10.60 -24.96
N VAL A 352 -3.41 -10.94 -25.85
CA VAL A 352 -3.04 -11.73 -27.02
C VAL A 352 -1.98 -10.91 -27.75
N LEU A 353 -0.71 -11.31 -27.67
CA LEU A 353 0.35 -10.73 -28.49
C LEU A 353 -0.01 -11.05 -29.94
N VAL A 354 -0.61 -10.09 -30.63
CA VAL A 354 -0.77 -10.16 -32.08
C VAL A 354 0.62 -9.87 -32.68
N PRO A 355 1.24 -10.83 -33.38
CA PRO A 355 2.57 -10.62 -33.95
C PRO A 355 2.60 -9.34 -34.80
N GLY A 356 3.54 -8.43 -34.51
CA GLY A 356 3.69 -7.16 -35.22
C GLY A 356 2.89 -5.97 -34.65
N VAL A 357 2.13 -6.14 -33.57
CA VAL A 357 1.43 -5.04 -32.89
C VAL A 357 2.27 -4.54 -31.70
N PRO A 358 2.54 -3.23 -31.56
CA PRO A 358 3.25 -2.70 -30.41
C PRO A 358 2.51 -3.01 -29.10
N VAL A 359 3.27 -3.30 -28.03
CA VAL A 359 2.73 -3.75 -26.73
C VAL A 359 1.71 -2.76 -26.15
N GLU A 360 1.89 -1.45 -26.36
CA GLU A 360 0.96 -0.40 -25.94
C GLU A 360 -0.45 -0.50 -26.59
N TYR A 361 -0.57 -1.22 -27.70
CA TYR A 361 -1.83 -1.45 -28.40
C TYR A 361 -2.38 -2.86 -28.23
N ALA A 362 -1.62 -3.81 -27.68
CA ALA A 362 -1.94 -5.24 -27.60
C ALA A 362 -3.28 -5.54 -26.88
N ASN A 363 -3.79 -4.51 -26.22
CA ASN A 363 -4.77 -4.54 -25.18
C ASN A 363 -5.83 -3.42 -25.39
N PHE A 364 -5.82 -2.81 -26.59
CA PHE A 364 -6.78 -1.81 -27.02
C PHE A 364 -8.18 -2.41 -27.11
N GLY A 365 -9.12 -1.90 -26.31
CA GLY A 365 -10.51 -2.33 -26.34
C GLY A 365 -11.12 -2.14 -27.72
N VAL A 366 -11.74 -3.18 -28.28
CA VAL A 366 -12.28 -3.15 -29.65
C VAL A 366 -13.33 -2.04 -29.78
N ILE A 367 -13.25 -1.24 -30.85
CA ILE A 367 -14.32 -0.32 -31.28
C ILE A 367 -15.06 -0.95 -32.47
N ARG A 368 -16.39 -1.03 -32.40
CA ARG A 368 -17.23 -1.70 -33.39
C ARG A 368 -18.58 -0.99 -33.59
N ARG A 369 -19.35 -1.44 -34.59
CA ARG A 369 -20.69 -0.90 -34.89
C ARG A 369 -21.55 -0.86 -33.62
N GLY A 370 -22.16 0.30 -33.38
CA GLY A 370 -23.00 0.56 -32.21
C GLY A 370 -22.29 1.27 -31.06
N ASP A 371 -20.96 1.27 -31.02
CA ASP A 371 -20.20 2.02 -30.02
C ASP A 371 -20.37 3.53 -30.24
N LYS A 372 -20.29 4.30 -29.15
CA LYS A 372 -20.46 5.75 -29.14
C LYS A 372 -19.40 6.43 -28.25
N GLY A 373 -19.18 7.73 -28.46
CA GLY A 373 -18.39 8.59 -27.57
C GLY A 373 -16.95 8.85 -28.04
N ILE A 374 -16.10 9.31 -27.12
CA ILE A 374 -14.81 9.95 -27.46
C ILE A 374 -13.83 9.02 -28.20
N ARG A 375 -13.89 7.71 -27.94
CA ARG A 375 -13.07 6.71 -28.64
C ARG A 375 -13.45 6.61 -30.13
N VAL A 376 -14.75 6.71 -30.43
CA VAL A 376 -15.26 6.79 -31.81
C VAL A 376 -14.89 8.13 -32.43
N VAL A 377 -15.01 9.25 -31.71
CA VAL A 377 -14.55 10.56 -32.20
C VAL A 377 -13.08 10.53 -32.59
N SER A 378 -12.22 9.91 -31.78
CA SER A 378 -10.78 9.75 -32.05
C SER A 378 -10.53 8.94 -33.33
N LEU A 379 -11.21 7.79 -33.47
CA LEU A 379 -11.18 6.96 -34.68
C LEU A 379 -11.60 7.75 -35.93
N GLN A 380 -12.78 8.37 -35.88
CA GLN A 380 -13.36 9.13 -36.98
C GLN A 380 -12.45 10.31 -37.36
N THR A 381 -11.85 10.98 -36.38
CA THR A 381 -10.89 12.07 -36.59
C THR A 381 -9.63 11.57 -37.31
N ARG A 382 -9.08 10.42 -36.91
CA ARG A 382 -7.90 9.82 -37.58
C ARG A 382 -8.22 9.41 -39.02
N LEU A 383 -9.34 8.73 -39.24
CA LEU A 383 -9.80 8.35 -40.58
C LEU A 383 -10.08 9.59 -41.44
N LYS A 384 -10.68 10.64 -40.88
CA LYS A 384 -10.99 11.87 -41.61
C LYS A 384 -9.74 12.66 -42.02
N ARG A 385 -8.72 12.72 -41.15
CA ARG A 385 -7.56 13.59 -41.35
C ARG A 385 -6.81 13.31 -42.65
N ASN A 386 -6.69 12.04 -43.04
CA ASN A 386 -5.83 11.64 -44.17
C ASN A 386 -6.41 10.53 -45.07
N TYR A 387 -7.64 10.06 -44.83
CA TYR A 387 -8.13 8.84 -45.47
C TYR A 387 -9.56 8.92 -46.03
N SER A 388 -10.51 9.52 -45.31
CA SER A 388 -11.93 9.52 -45.71
C SER A 388 -12.62 10.87 -45.48
N LYS A 389 -13.80 11.06 -46.07
CA LYS A 389 -14.67 12.23 -45.81
C LYS A 389 -15.72 11.93 -44.72
N LEU A 390 -15.37 11.09 -43.75
CA LEU A 390 -16.30 10.68 -42.70
C LEU A 390 -16.76 11.88 -41.84
N VAL A 391 -18.00 11.85 -41.38
CA VAL A 391 -18.50 12.76 -40.34
C VAL A 391 -17.91 12.34 -38.99
N VAL A 392 -17.57 13.30 -38.15
CA VAL A 392 -17.11 13.05 -36.78
C VAL A 392 -18.28 13.39 -35.86
N ASP A 393 -19.12 12.40 -35.59
CA ASP A 393 -20.33 12.51 -34.76
C ASP A 393 -20.22 11.69 -33.46
N GLY A 394 -19.14 10.92 -33.30
CA GLY A 394 -18.93 10.04 -32.17
C GLY A 394 -19.78 8.78 -32.20
N ASP A 395 -20.45 8.48 -33.32
CA ASP A 395 -21.30 7.31 -33.49
C ASP A 395 -20.69 6.30 -34.50
N PHE A 396 -20.45 5.07 -34.04
CA PHE A 396 -19.94 4.02 -34.92
C PHE A 396 -21.10 3.39 -35.70
N GLY A 397 -21.59 4.13 -36.69
CA GLY A 397 -22.63 3.70 -37.62
C GLY A 397 -22.12 2.88 -38.82
N PRO A 398 -23.01 2.53 -39.77
CA PRO A 398 -22.66 1.79 -40.97
C PRO A 398 -21.53 2.43 -41.81
N ASP A 399 -21.52 3.76 -41.90
CA ASP A 399 -20.50 4.50 -42.65
C ASP A 399 -19.12 4.41 -41.99
N THR A 400 -19.07 4.49 -40.65
CA THR A 400 -17.82 4.31 -39.88
C THR A 400 -17.29 2.89 -40.09
N GLU A 401 -18.14 1.86 -40.03
CA GLU A 401 -17.71 0.47 -40.28
C GLU A 401 -17.18 0.29 -41.69
N ALA A 402 -17.88 0.81 -42.69
CA ALA A 402 -17.43 0.73 -44.09
C ALA A 402 -16.03 1.34 -44.25
N LYS A 403 -15.73 2.46 -43.59
CA LYS A 403 -14.40 3.09 -43.63
C LYS A 403 -13.34 2.36 -42.82
N VAL A 404 -13.69 1.66 -41.76
CA VAL A 404 -12.76 0.76 -41.08
C VAL A 404 -12.41 -0.42 -41.98
N ARG A 405 -13.40 -1.05 -42.63
CA ARG A 405 -13.16 -2.15 -43.59
C ARG A 405 -12.30 -1.71 -44.77
N ASP A 406 -12.63 -0.56 -45.38
CA ASP A 406 -11.83 -0.01 -46.47
C ASP A 406 -10.38 0.22 -45.99
N TYR A 407 -10.18 0.78 -44.80
CA TYR A 407 -8.85 1.05 -44.25
C TYR A 407 -8.06 -0.24 -44.02
N GLN A 408 -8.67 -1.25 -43.39
CA GLN A 408 -8.06 -2.56 -43.15
C GLN A 408 -7.64 -3.23 -44.46
N SER A 409 -8.48 -3.16 -45.50
CA SER A 409 -8.18 -3.77 -46.80
C SER A 409 -6.94 -3.17 -47.48
N LEU A 410 -6.65 -1.90 -47.22
CA LEU A 410 -5.52 -1.17 -47.81
C LEU A 410 -4.22 -1.28 -47.00
N HIS A 411 -4.27 -1.85 -45.79
CA HIS A 411 -3.12 -1.91 -44.89
C HIS A 411 -2.87 -3.34 -44.40
N PRO A 412 -2.37 -4.27 -45.24
CA PRO A 412 -1.89 -5.56 -44.77
C PRO A 412 -0.83 -5.40 -43.66
N PRO A 413 -0.82 -6.26 -42.62
CA PRO A 413 -1.55 -7.53 -42.48
C PRO A 413 -2.90 -7.41 -41.75
N LEU A 414 -3.57 -6.24 -41.75
CA LEU A 414 -4.83 -6.08 -41.02
C LEU A 414 -5.93 -7.02 -41.55
N VAL A 415 -6.68 -7.60 -40.62
CA VAL A 415 -7.89 -8.37 -40.93
C VAL A 415 -9.02 -7.42 -41.29
N VAL A 416 -9.74 -7.70 -42.38
CA VAL A 416 -10.86 -6.87 -42.87
C VAL A 416 -12.18 -7.27 -42.20
N ASP A 417 -12.28 -7.04 -40.90
CA ASP A 417 -13.42 -7.43 -40.07
C ASP A 417 -14.37 -6.28 -39.72
N GLY A 418 -14.02 -5.03 -40.07
CA GLY A 418 -14.79 -3.82 -39.75
C GLY A 418 -14.73 -3.40 -38.29
N GLN A 419 -13.85 -4.02 -37.50
CA GLN A 419 -13.66 -3.72 -36.08
C GLN A 419 -12.27 -3.12 -35.84
N VAL A 420 -12.19 -2.14 -34.94
CA VAL A 420 -10.92 -1.51 -34.59
C VAL A 420 -10.36 -2.20 -33.35
N GLY A 421 -9.68 -3.32 -33.58
CA GLY A 421 -8.86 -4.00 -32.58
C GLY A 421 -7.42 -3.47 -32.48
N PRO A 422 -6.59 -4.06 -31.62
CA PRO A 422 -5.18 -3.72 -31.37
C PRO A 422 -4.37 -3.32 -32.61
N ALA A 423 -4.37 -4.15 -33.64
CA ALA A 423 -3.58 -3.90 -34.85
C ALA A 423 -4.07 -2.68 -35.64
N THR A 424 -5.38 -2.54 -35.83
CA THR A 424 -6.00 -1.40 -36.51
C THR A 424 -5.76 -0.10 -35.73
N ALA A 425 -5.85 -0.16 -34.40
CA ALA A 425 -5.62 0.97 -33.52
C ALA A 425 -4.15 1.44 -33.53
N ALA A 426 -3.21 0.50 -33.53
CA ALA A 426 -1.79 0.78 -33.66
C ALA A 426 -1.48 1.49 -34.98
N MET A 427 -2.01 0.97 -36.09
CA MET A 427 -1.79 1.54 -37.43
C MET A 427 -2.35 2.98 -37.53
N LEU A 428 -3.50 3.23 -36.91
CA LEU A 428 -4.13 4.55 -36.85
C LEU A 428 -3.54 5.48 -35.78
N LYS A 429 -2.63 4.97 -34.94
CA LYS A 429 -2.07 5.67 -33.77
C LYS A 429 -3.17 6.29 -32.90
N LEU A 430 -4.18 5.47 -32.59
CA LEU A 430 -5.24 5.88 -31.69
C LEU A 430 -4.66 6.05 -30.29
N ILE A 431 -5.19 7.02 -29.55
CA ILE A 431 -4.88 7.20 -28.14
C ILE A 431 -5.99 6.46 -27.39
N GLY A 432 -5.57 5.60 -26.45
CA GLY A 432 -6.44 4.73 -25.66
C GLY A 432 -7.51 5.47 -24.89
#